data_AF-A0AA42W611-F1
#
_entry.id   AF-A0AA42W611-F1
#
_cell.length_a   1.000
_cell.length_b   1.000
_cell.length_c   1.000
_cell.angle_alpha   90.00
_cell.angle_beta   90.00
_cell.angle_gamma   90.00
#
_symmetry.space_group_name_H-M   'P 1'
#
loop_
_entity.id
_entity.type
_entity.pdbx_description
1 polymer ?
#
loop_
_entity_poly.entity_id
_entity_poly.type
_entity_poly.pdbx_seq_one_letter_code
_entity_poly.pdbx_strand_id
1 'polypeptide(L)' 'MAYVIQSVFTGAFLAPDPDDGQPRWVMLLKDACAIPDAETAAEMIADHVDAFHQAQVVDLSEL' A
#
# COMPACT_ATOMS: atom_id res chain seq x y z
N MET A 1 4.22 -13.95 -4.66
CA MET A 1 4.43 -12.61 -5.23
C MET A 1 4.33 -11.60 -4.10
N ALA A 2 4.91 -10.41 -4.28
CA ALA A 2 4.81 -9.33 -3.31
C ALA A 2 4.12 -8.14 -4.01
N TYR A 3 3.01 -7.69 -3.46
CA TYR A 3 2.27 -6.53 -3.92
C TYR A 3 2.48 -5.37 -2.94
N VAL A 4 2.42 -4.15 -3.42
CA VAL A 4 2.41 -2.95 -2.58
C VAL A 4 1.23 -2.08 -2.97
N ILE A 5 0.72 -1.31 -2.01
CA ILE A 5 -0.31 -0.31 -2.28
C ILE A 5 0.38 1.03 -2.48
N GLN A 6 0.11 1.69 -3.59
CA GLN A 6 0.65 3.02 -3.92
C GLN A 6 -0.49 4.02 -4.08
N SER A 7 -0.36 5.20 -3.48
CA SER A 7 -1.23 6.34 -3.79
C SER A 7 -0.84 6.93 -5.14
N VAL A 8 -1.78 6.98 -6.08
CA VAL A 8 -1.57 7.64 -7.37
C VAL A 8 -1.42 9.16 -7.19
N PHE A 9 -2.12 9.74 -6.21
CA PHE A 9 -2.09 11.18 -5.97
C PHE A 9 -0.74 11.68 -5.43
N THR A 10 -0.14 10.96 -4.47
CA THR A 10 1.11 11.39 -3.81
C THR A 10 2.35 10.62 -4.26
N GLY A 11 2.17 9.46 -4.90
CA GLY A 11 3.26 8.53 -5.22
C GLY A 11 3.77 7.73 -4.01
N ALA A 12 3.21 7.95 -2.81
CA ALA A 12 3.61 7.26 -1.59
C ALA A 12 3.06 5.83 -1.53
N PHE A 13 3.67 5.00 -0.70
CA PHE A 13 3.30 3.60 -0.48
C PHE A 13 2.65 3.41 0.88
N LEU A 14 1.75 2.44 0.99
CA LEU A 14 1.13 2.10 2.26
C LEU A 14 2.07 1.22 3.09
N ALA A 15 2.22 1.56 4.36
CA ALA A 15 2.95 0.78 5.35
C ALA A 15 2.15 0.76 6.66
N PRO A 16 2.20 -0.32 7.47
CA PRO A 16 1.75 -0.24 8.85
C PRO A 16 2.71 0.64 9.65
N ASP A 17 2.17 1.48 10.52
CA ASP A 17 2.97 2.18 11.52
C ASP A 17 3.49 1.18 12.55
N PRO A 18 4.79 1.23 12.92
CA PRO A 18 5.37 0.26 13.85
C PRO A 18 4.88 0.41 15.30
N ASP A 19 4.30 1.57 15.67
CA ASP A 19 3.88 1.85 17.05
C ASP A 19 2.42 1.42 17.29
N ASP A 20 1.52 1.81 16.39
CA ASP A 20 0.06 1.60 16.54
C ASP A 20 -0.54 0.62 15.51
N GLY A 21 0.24 0.21 14.50
CA GLY A 21 -0.24 -0.66 13.42
C GLY A 21 -1.16 0.03 12.41
N GLN A 22 -1.47 1.31 12.59
CA GLN A 22 -2.31 2.08 11.68
C GLN A 22 -1.64 2.27 10.31
N PRO A 23 -2.43 2.33 9.23
CA PRO A 23 -1.93 2.61 7.88
C PRO A 23 -1.27 3.99 7.84
N ARG A 24 -0.01 4.04 7.40
CA ARG A 24 0.72 5.26 7.11
C ARG A 24 1.26 5.26 5.70
N TRP A 25 1.44 6.46 5.15
CA TRP A 25 2.04 6.64 3.83
C TRP A 25 3.54 6.92 3.96
N VAL A 26 4.36 6.10 3.29
CA VAL A 26 5.82 6.23 3.24
C VAL A 26 6.27 6.53 1.82
N MET A 27 7.33 7.32 1.66
CA MET A 27 7.80 7.75 0.33
C MET A 27 8.68 6.70 -0.37
N LEU A 28 9.23 5.73 0.38
CA LEU A 28 10.22 4.79 -0.15
C LEU A 28 9.64 3.38 -0.21
N LEU A 29 9.87 2.70 -1.34
CA LEU A 29 9.39 1.34 -1.56
C LEU A 29 9.93 0.34 -0.52
N LYS A 30 11.18 0.52 -0.07
CA LYS A 30 11.80 -0.36 0.94
C LYS A 30 11.09 -0.34 2.30
N ASP A 31 10.34 0.73 2.57
CA ASP A 31 9.61 0.96 3.81
C ASP A 31 8.13 0.58 3.66
N ALA A 32 7.70 0.18 2.45
CA ALA A 32 6.33 -0.20 2.15
C ALA A 32 5.98 -1.58 2.70
N CYS A 33 4.69 -1.82 2.96
CA CYS A 33 4.18 -3.14 3.30
C CYS A 33 4.11 -4.02 2.06
N ALA A 34 4.81 -5.16 2.08
CA ALA A 34 4.66 -6.20 1.08
C ALA A 34 3.47 -7.09 1.43
N ILE A 35 2.48 -7.15 0.54
CA ILE A 35 1.26 -7.92 0.67
C ILE A 35 1.38 -9.19 -0.18
N PRO A 36 1.00 -10.38 0.34
CA PRO A 36 1.21 -11.65 -0.36
C PRO A 36 0.32 -11.85 -1.60
N ASP A 37 -0.84 -11.19 -1.65
CA ASP A 37 -1.83 -11.32 -2.70
C ASP A 37 -2.57 -10.00 -2.98
N ALA A 38 -3.07 -9.86 -4.21
CA ALA A 38 -3.74 -8.64 -4.67
C ALA A 38 -5.15 -8.46 -4.06
N GLU A 39 -5.81 -9.55 -3.66
CA GLU A 39 -7.14 -9.51 -3.03
C GLU A 39 -7.07 -8.84 -1.67
N THR A 40 -6.13 -9.26 -0.82
CA THR A 40 -5.84 -8.63 0.48
C THR A 40 -5.46 -7.15 0.31
N ALA A 41 -4.68 -6.82 -0.73
CA ALA A 41 -4.33 -5.44 -1.01
C ALA A 41 -5.56 -4.59 -1.38
N ALA A 42 -6.48 -5.13 -2.17
CA ALA A 42 -7.73 -4.46 -2.52
C ALA A 42 -8.65 -4.27 -1.31
N GLU A 43 -8.76 -5.28 -0.44
CA GLU A 43 -9.53 -5.15 0.81
C GLU A 43 -8.93 -4.08 1.74
N MET A 44 -7.61 -4.03 1.87
CA MET A 44 -6.93 -2.98 2.64
C MET A 44 -7.18 -1.59 2.07
N ILE A 45 -7.20 -1.43 0.75
CA ILE A 45 -7.56 -0.14 0.13
C ILE A 45 -9.01 0.22 0.49
N ALA A 46 -9.93 -0.73 0.40
CA ALA A 46 -11.34 -0.49 0.68
C ALA A 46 -11.63 -0.14 2.14
N ASP A 47 -10.93 -0.77 3.10
CA ASP A 47 -11.17 -0.58 4.54
C ASP A 47 -10.40 0.61 5.12
N HIS A 48 -9.19 0.88 4.60
CA HIS A 48 -8.22 1.77 5.27
C HIS A 48 -7.77 2.97 4.45
N VAL A 49 -8.12 3.06 3.16
CA VAL A 49 -7.62 4.13 2.29
C VAL A 49 -8.73 5.04 1.79
N ASP A 50 -8.58 6.34 2.07
CA ASP A 50 -9.45 7.36 1.51
C ASP A 50 -9.40 7.38 -0.02
N ALA A 51 -10.57 7.52 -0.65
CA ALA A 51 -10.71 7.61 -2.11
C ALA A 51 -9.89 8.75 -2.74
N PHE A 52 -9.54 9.79 -1.95
CA PHE A 52 -8.64 10.87 -2.33
C PHE A 52 -7.28 10.37 -2.83
N HIS A 53 -6.73 9.33 -2.20
CA HIS A 53 -5.41 8.82 -2.56
C HIS A 53 -5.39 8.10 -3.92
N GLN A 54 -6.55 7.71 -4.43
CA GLN A 54 -6.70 6.87 -5.62
C GLN A 54 -5.71 5.70 -5.60
N ALA A 55 -5.71 4.94 -4.50
CA ALA A 55 -4.71 3.92 -4.29
C ALA A 55 -4.82 2.78 -5.32
N GLN A 56 -3.68 2.29 -5.76
CA GLN A 56 -3.53 1.19 -6.69
C GLN A 56 -2.66 0.09 -6.10
N VAL A 57 -2.93 -1.15 -6.51
CA VAL A 57 -2.10 -2.31 -6.19
C VAL A 57 -1.02 -2.44 -7.26
N VAL A 58 0.24 -2.45 -6.83
CA VAL A 58 1.41 -2.61 -7.70
C VAL A 58 2.03 -3.98 -7.44
N ASP A 59 2.15 -4.79 -8.49
CA ASP A 59 2.88 -6.06 -8.42
C ASP A 59 4.39 -5.81 -8.55
N LEU A 60 5.17 -6.32 -7.60
CA LEU A 60 6.63 -6.17 -7.60
C LEU A 60 7.35 -7.29 -8.37
N SER A 61 6.64 -8.31 -8.86
CA SER A 61 7.26 -9.34 -9.70
C SER A 61 7.46 -8.89 -11.15
N GLU A 62 6.78 -7.80 -11.55
CA GLU A 62 6.94 -7.16 -12.86
C GLU A 62 8.02 -6.04 -12.90
N LEU A 63 8.76 -5.84 -11.79
CA LEU A 63 9.80 -4.81 -11.62
C LEU A 63 11.23 -5.40 -11.74
#